data_AF-A0A644YZ58-F1
#
_entry.id   AF-A0A644YZ58-F1
#
_cell.length_a   1.000
_cell.length_b   1.000
_cell.length_c   1.000
_cell.angle_alpha   90.00
_cell.angle_beta   90.00
_cell.angle_gamma   90.00
#
_symmetry.space_group_name_H-M   'P 1'
#
loop_
_entity.id
_entity.type
_entity.pdbx_description
1 polymer ?
#
loop_
_entity_poly.entity_id
_entity_poly.type
_entity_poly.pdbx_seq_one_letter_code
_entity_poly.pdbx_strand_id
1 'polypeptide(L)'
;MLKTKNIRTVIHLIMGLPGEDREQMLKNISYVSALRPWGVKIHMLHILQNTDLAKFYLNTHFNVMSHDEYVELICDSLELLNEDIVIHRLTGDGKKSDLIEPRWTLNKLKVLSDIDKELKKRNSRQGKYAPL
;
A
#
# COMPACT_ATOMS: atom_id res chain seq x y z
N MET A 1 0.95 21.82 11.71
CA MET A 1 -0.08 22.14 12.74
C MET A 1 -0.34 20.99 13.73
N LEU A 2 -0.53 19.74 13.31
CA LEU A 2 -0.80 18.63 14.27
C LEU A 2 0.46 18.18 15.03
N LYS A 3 1.61 18.10 14.33
CA LYS A 3 2.91 17.75 14.93
C LYS A 3 3.34 18.73 16.03
N THR A 4 3.10 20.03 15.83
CA THR A 4 3.39 21.08 16.84
C THR A 4 2.49 21.00 18.07
N LYS A 5 1.37 20.27 18.00
CA LYS A 5 0.48 19.98 19.13
C LYS A 5 0.75 18.59 19.75
N ASN A 6 1.85 17.94 19.36
CA ASN A 6 2.24 16.60 19.84
C ASN A 6 1.18 15.51 19.59
N ILE A 7 0.40 15.64 18.51
CA ILE A 7 -0.60 14.64 18.11
C ILE A 7 0.07 13.65 17.15
N ARG A 8 -0.02 12.35 17.45
CA ARG A 8 0.44 11.27 16.56
C ARG A 8 -0.44 11.20 15.33
N THR A 9 0.15 11.40 14.15
CA THR A 9 -0.54 11.36 12.86
C THR A 9 -0.22 10.09 12.10
N VAL A 10 -1.23 9.46 11.52
CA VAL A 10 -1.09 8.29 10.64
C VAL A 10 -1.57 8.66 9.24
N ILE A 11 -0.76 8.38 8.23
CA ILE A 11 -1.13 8.59 6.82
C ILE A 11 -1.70 7.30 6.24
N HIS A 12 -2.77 7.42 5.45
CA HIS A 12 -3.38 6.31 4.73
C HIS A 12 -3.04 6.42 3.24
N LEU A 13 -2.31 5.44 2.72
CA LEU A 13 -1.97 5.33 1.31
C LEU A 13 -2.77 4.18 0.67
N ILE A 14 -3.43 4.51 -0.43
CA ILE A 14 -4.15 3.57 -1.28
C ILE A 14 -3.35 3.45 -2.58
N MET A 15 -2.87 2.25 -2.89
CA MET A 15 -2.03 1.99 -4.05
C MET A 15 -2.86 1.49 -5.23
N GLY A 16 -2.59 2.02 -6.42
CA GLY A 16 -3.21 1.58 -7.68
C GLY A 16 -4.49 2.32 -7.99
N LEU A 17 -4.52 3.64 -7.72
CA LEU A 17 -5.61 4.49 -8.19
C LEU A 17 -5.68 4.49 -9.73
N PRO A 18 -6.87 4.69 -10.33
CA PRO A 18 -6.96 4.73 -11.79
C PRO A 18 -6.04 5.80 -12.39
N GLY A 19 -5.15 5.38 -13.29
CA GLY A 19 -4.14 6.25 -13.92
C GLY A 19 -2.87 6.44 -13.10
N GLU A 20 -2.74 5.80 -11.93
CA GLU A 20 -1.53 5.81 -11.11
C GLU A 20 -0.57 4.71 -11.58
N ASP A 21 0.69 5.09 -11.85
CA ASP A 21 1.76 4.15 -12.21
C ASP A 21 2.67 3.81 -11.02
N ARG A 22 3.58 2.85 -11.24
CA ARG A 22 4.52 2.38 -10.21
C ARG A 22 5.43 3.50 -9.69
N GLU A 23 5.94 4.35 -10.57
CA GLU A 23 6.87 5.42 -10.19
C GLU A 23 6.17 6.44 -9.29
N GLN A 24 4.93 6.80 -9.63
CA GLN A 24 4.09 7.67 -8.84
C GLN A 24 3.80 7.10 -7.45
N MET A 25 3.46 5.80 -7.35
CA MET A 25 3.25 5.13 -6.06
C MET A 25 4.51 5.17 -5.19
N LEU A 26 5.69 4.89 -5.76
CA LEU A 26 6.96 4.96 -5.03
C LEU A 26 7.38 6.39 -4.66
N LYS A 27 7.00 7.38 -5.48
CA LYS A 27 7.17 8.80 -5.16
C LYS A 27 6.30 9.21 -3.99
N ASN A 28 5.06 8.71 -3.90
CA ASN A 28 4.17 8.92 -2.76
C ASN A 28 4.78 8.34 -1.47
N ILE A 29 5.41 7.17 -1.54
CA ILE A 29 6.15 6.58 -0.42
C ILE A 29 7.33 7.45 -0.01
N SER A 30 8.16 7.87 -0.95
CA SER A 30 9.31 8.75 -0.67
C SER A 30 8.87 10.06 -0.02
N TYR A 31 7.75 10.62 -0.47
CA TYR A 31 7.16 11.83 0.12
C TYR A 31 6.70 11.58 1.57
N VAL A 32 5.96 10.49 1.82
CA VAL A 32 5.53 10.12 3.19
C VAL A 32 6.72 9.83 4.10
N SER A 33 7.75 9.17 3.57
CA SER A 33 9.01 8.89 4.25
C SER A 33 9.66 10.19 4.74
N ALA A 34 9.78 11.20 3.87
CA ALA A 34 10.33 12.50 4.20
C ALA A 34 9.49 13.31 5.22
N LEU A 35 8.17 13.16 5.21
CA LEU A 35 7.28 13.83 6.17
C LEU A 35 7.45 13.32 7.62
N ARG A 36 7.96 12.10 7.79
CA ARG A 36 8.08 11.39 9.08
C ARG A 36 6.81 11.49 9.94
N PRO A 37 5.66 10.95 9.47
CA PRO A 37 4.49 10.77 10.32
C PRO A 37 4.81 9.74 11.42
N TRP A 38 3.94 9.65 12.43
CA TRP A 38 4.08 8.60 13.45
C TRP A 38 3.89 7.20 12.85
N GLY A 39 2.99 7.07 11.87
CA GLY A 39 2.82 5.81 11.18
C GLY A 39 2.15 5.93 9.81
N VAL A 40 2.10 4.79 9.12
CA VAL A 40 1.46 4.66 7.81
C VAL A 40 0.59 3.42 7.74
N LYS A 41 -0.53 3.52 7.02
CA LYS A 41 -1.37 2.40 6.60
C LYS A 41 -1.27 2.32 5.09
N ILE A 42 -0.76 1.21 4.57
CA ILE A 42 -0.69 0.96 3.14
C ILE A 42 -1.66 -0.16 2.80
N HIS A 43 -2.47 0.03 1.77
CA HIS A 43 -3.21 -1.05 1.13
C HIS A 43 -3.45 -0.75 -0.34
N MET A 44 -3.78 -1.77 -1.12
CA MET A 44 -4.20 -1.58 -2.50
C MET A 44 -5.63 -1.07 -2.61
N LEU A 45 -5.95 -0.50 -3.77
CA LEU A 45 -7.30 -0.15 -4.14
C LEU A 45 -8.20 -1.40 -4.18
N HIS A 46 -9.33 -1.33 -3.49
CA HIS A 46 -10.41 -2.32 -3.59
C HIS A 46 -11.56 -1.73 -4.40
N ILE A 47 -12.03 -2.49 -5.38
CA ILE A 47 -13.24 -2.18 -6.11
C ILE A 47 -14.38 -2.92 -5.40
N LEU A 48 -15.23 -2.16 -4.73
CA LEU A 48 -16.36 -2.69 -3.97
C LEU A 48 -17.68 -2.41 -4.69
N GLN A 49 -18.60 -3.36 -4.66
CA GLN A 49 -19.97 -3.21 -5.15
C GLN A 49 -20.63 -1.98 -4.53
N ASN A 50 -21.58 -1.41 -5.26
CA ASN A 50 -22.35 -0.22 -4.83
C ASN A 50 -21.48 1.03 -4.59
N THR A 51 -20.32 1.13 -5.23
CA THR A 51 -19.49 2.34 -5.25
C THR A 51 -19.40 2.93 -6.65
N ASP A 52 -19.10 4.22 -6.76
CA ASP A 52 -18.88 4.84 -8.07
C ASP A 52 -17.62 4.30 -8.75
N LEU A 53 -16.62 3.87 -7.98
CA LEU A 53 -15.44 3.20 -8.51
C LEU A 53 -15.79 1.87 -9.19
N ALA A 54 -16.75 1.10 -8.65
CA ALA A 54 -17.22 -0.12 -9.32
C ALA A 54 -17.90 0.18 -10.66
N LYS A 55 -18.76 1.21 -10.72
CA LYS A 55 -19.35 1.64 -12.00
C LYS A 55 -18.27 2.07 -12.99
N PHE A 56 -17.29 2.84 -12.53
CA PHE A 56 -16.17 3.29 -13.34
C PHE A 56 -15.33 2.12 -13.86
N TYR A 57 -15.02 1.14 -13.00
CA TYR A 57 -14.31 -0.08 -13.37
C TYR A 57 -15.07 -0.90 -14.41
N LEU A 58 -16.37 -1.12 -14.24
CA LEU A 58 -17.19 -1.88 -15.19
C LEU A 58 -17.27 -1.22 -16.57
N ASN A 59 -17.10 0.11 -16.65
CA ASN A 59 -17.11 0.83 -17.92
C ASN A 59 -15.73 0.84 -18.59
N THR A 60 -14.66 0.99 -17.81
CA THR A 60 -13.30 1.27 -18.33
C THR A 60 -12.39 0.06 -18.33
N HIS A 61 -12.66 -0.92 -17.46
CA HIS A 61 -11.80 -2.07 -17.19
C HIS A 61 -10.34 -1.67 -16.94
N PHE A 62 -10.14 -0.58 -16.19
CA PHE A 62 -8.79 -0.11 -15.86
C PHE A 62 -8.00 -1.21 -15.14
N ASN A 63 -6.68 -1.26 -15.36
CA ASN A 63 -5.86 -2.34 -14.82
C ASN A 63 -5.85 -2.33 -13.28
N VAL A 64 -6.02 -3.52 -12.69
CA VAL A 64 -5.92 -3.74 -11.24
C VAL A 64 -4.68 -4.56 -10.98
N MET A 65 -3.85 -4.13 -10.03
CA MET A 65 -2.61 -4.85 -9.69
C MET A 65 -2.86 -6.31 -9.34
N SER A 66 -2.03 -7.17 -9.93
CA SER A 66 -1.90 -8.56 -9.52
C SER A 66 -1.27 -8.67 -8.12
N HIS A 67 -1.40 -9.86 -7.53
CA HIS A 67 -0.79 -10.18 -6.25
C HIS A 67 0.73 -9.94 -6.26
N ASP A 68 1.41 -10.41 -7.31
CA ASP A 68 2.88 -10.38 -7.37
C ASP A 68 3.39 -8.96 -7.60
N GLU A 69 2.73 -8.17 -8.47
CA GLU A 69 3.03 -6.74 -8.64
C GLU A 69 2.89 -5.97 -7.32
N TYR A 70 1.85 -6.28 -6.54
CA TYR A 70 1.64 -5.66 -5.23
C TYR A 70 2.70 -6.07 -4.21
N VAL A 71 3.06 -7.36 -4.13
CA VAL A 71 4.13 -7.83 -3.24
C VAL A 71 5.44 -7.10 -3.57
N GLU A 72 5.82 -7.05 -4.83
CA GLU A 72 7.03 -6.34 -5.26
C GLU A 72 6.96 -4.84 -4.94
N LEU A 73 5.82 -4.19 -5.22
CA LEU A 73 5.63 -2.77 -4.91
C LEU A 73 5.76 -2.50 -3.42
N ILE A 74 5.18 -3.34 -2.57
CA ILE A 74 5.26 -3.16 -1.12
C ILE A 74 6.69 -3.38 -0.62
N CYS A 75 7.42 -4.37 -1.14
CA CYS A 75 8.83 -4.54 -0.79
C CYS A 75 9.66 -3.29 -1.14
N ASP A 76 9.52 -2.76 -2.36
CA ASP A 76 10.19 -1.52 -2.77
C ASP A 76 9.77 -0.34 -1.89
N SER A 77 8.48 -0.25 -1.57
CA SER A 77 7.93 0.80 -0.71
C SER A 77 8.54 0.76 0.69
N LEU A 78 8.67 -0.45 1.27
CA LEU A 78 9.26 -0.63 2.59
C LEU A 78 10.72 -0.23 2.61
N GLU A 79 11.49 -0.60 1.59
CA GLU A 79 12.90 -0.26 1.48
C GLU A 79 13.15 1.25 1.44
N LEU A 80 12.22 2.03 0.87
CA LEU A 80 12.25 3.50 0.80
C LEU A 80 11.64 4.19 2.03
N LEU A 81 10.82 3.49 2.80
CA LEU A 81 10.14 4.04 3.96
C LEU A 81 11.09 4.10 5.17
N ASN A 82 11.27 5.29 5.74
CA ASN A 82 12.16 5.50 6.90
C ASN A 82 11.81 4.56 8.06
N GLU A 83 12.83 4.02 8.74
CA GLU A 83 12.69 3.00 9.78
C GLU A 83 11.95 3.50 11.05
N ASP A 84 11.92 4.81 11.29
CA ASP A 84 11.22 5.41 12.44
C ASP A 84 9.68 5.43 12.26
N ILE A 85 9.17 5.18 11.05
CA ILE A 85 7.73 5.23 10.75
C ILE A 85 7.09 3.89 11.10
N VAL A 86 6.09 3.91 11.97
CA VAL A 86 5.34 2.69 12.35
C VAL A 86 4.47 2.22 11.19
N ILE A 87 4.65 0.98 10.76
CA ILE A 87 3.75 0.33 9.80
C ILE A 87 2.54 -0.20 10.57
N HIS A 88 1.37 0.39 10.32
CA HIS A 88 0.11 -0.08 10.91
C HIS A 88 -0.49 -1.25 10.13
N ARG A 89 -0.33 -1.25 8.80
CA ARG A 89 -0.74 -2.35 7.92
C ARG A 89 -0.14 -2.22 6.52
N LEU A 90 -0.06 -3.36 5.83
CA LEU A 90 0.39 -3.52 4.45
C LEU A 90 -0.66 -4.16 3.53
N THR A 91 -1.86 -4.40 4.05
CA THR A 91 -2.98 -4.91 3.27
C THR A 91 -4.29 -4.40 3.88
N GLY A 92 -5.37 -4.51 3.13
CA GLY A 92 -6.69 -4.02 3.51
C GLY A 92 -7.75 -5.09 3.49
N ASP A 93 -8.92 -4.70 3.99
CA ASP A 93 -10.07 -5.60 4.12
C ASP A 93 -11.18 -5.10 3.20
N GLY A 94 -11.56 -5.91 2.22
CA GLY A 94 -12.84 -5.80 1.54
C GLY A 94 -13.81 -6.80 2.17
N LYS A 95 -15.06 -6.40 2.43
CA LYS A 95 -16.09 -7.37 2.80
C LYS A 95 -16.24 -8.36 1.65
N LYS A 96 -16.06 -9.66 1.90
CA LYS A 96 -16.03 -10.69 0.86
C LYS A 96 -17.24 -10.66 -0.07
N SER A 97 -18.42 -10.36 0.46
CA SER A 97 -19.66 -10.23 -0.32
C SER A 97 -19.64 -9.08 -1.32
N ASP A 98 -18.86 -8.03 -1.05
CA ASP A 98 -18.93 -6.76 -1.77
C ASP A 98 -17.69 -6.55 -2.65
N LEU A 99 -16.61 -7.31 -2.43
CA LEU A 99 -15.36 -7.18 -3.19
C LEU A 99 -15.51 -7.72 -4.63
N ILE A 100 -15.31 -6.84 -5.61
CA ILE A 100 -15.26 -7.20 -7.03
C ILE A 100 -13.83 -7.62 -7.37
N GLU A 101 -12.86 -6.72 -7.20
CA GLU A 101 -11.43 -6.92 -7.42
C GLU A 101 -10.58 -6.05 -6.46
N PRO A 102 -9.29 -6.36 -6.23
CA PRO A 102 -8.64 -7.65 -6.51
C PRO A 102 -9.07 -8.73 -5.52
N ARG A 103 -9.53 -9.90 -6.01
CA ARG A 103 -10.02 -10.98 -5.12
C ARG A 103 -8.95 -11.68 -4.30
N TRP A 104 -7.70 -11.65 -4.75
CA TRP A 104 -6.58 -12.30 -4.07
C TRP A 104 -6.31 -11.70 -2.66
N THR A 105 -6.79 -10.49 -2.41
CA THR A 105 -6.70 -9.79 -1.10
C THR A 105 -7.45 -10.47 0.02
N LEU A 106 -8.43 -11.32 -0.30
CA LEU A 106 -9.18 -12.09 0.69
C LEU A 106 -8.26 -13.04 1.48
N ASN A 107 -7.11 -13.42 0.93
CA ASN A 107 -6.10 -14.23 1.62
C ASN A 107 -4.98 -13.36 2.21
N LYS A 108 -5.31 -12.58 3.23
CA LYS A 108 -4.38 -11.61 3.86
C LYS A 108 -3.09 -12.25 4.37
N LEU A 109 -3.19 -13.45 4.97
CA LEU A 109 -2.03 -14.16 5.50
C LEU A 109 -1.04 -14.52 4.39
N LYS A 110 -1.55 -14.92 3.22
CA LYS A 110 -0.69 -15.19 2.05
C LYS A 110 0.02 -13.91 1.59
N VAL A 111 -0.69 -12.80 1.45
CA VAL A 111 -0.09 -11.51 1.05
C VAL A 111 1.05 -11.11 1.99
N LEU A 112 0.80 -11.14 3.31
CA LEU A 112 1.81 -10.78 4.31
C LEU A 112 3.00 -11.77 4.32
N SER A 113 2.71 -13.07 4.21
CA SER A 113 3.75 -14.11 4.10
C SER A 113 4.64 -13.89 2.88
N ASP A 114 4.06 -13.54 1.74
CA ASP A 114 4.82 -13.41 0.50
C ASP A 114 5.63 -12.11 0.46
N ILE A 115 5.15 -11.02 1.09
CA ILE A 115 5.98 -9.84 1.38
C ILE A 115 7.19 -10.20 2.25
N ASP A 116 7.00 -10.96 3.33
CA ASP A 116 8.10 -11.40 4.21
C ASP A 116 9.13 -12.27 3.46
N LYS A 117 8.66 -13.24 2.68
CA LYS A 117 9.52 -14.09 1.84
C LYS A 117 10.31 -13.27 0.83
N GLU A 118 9.66 -12.32 0.16
CA GLU A 118 10.31 -11.51 -0.86
C GLU A 118 11.37 -10.59 -0.24
N LEU A 119 11.10 -9.95 0.92
CA LEU A 119 12.13 -9.20 1.64
C LEU A 119 13.31 -10.06 2.10
N LYS A 120 13.04 -11.29 2.58
CA LYS A 120 14.09 -12.26 2.95
C LYS A 120 14.94 -12.64 1.75
N LYS A 121 14.32 -12.97 0.61
CA LYS A 121 15.00 -13.28 -0.65
C LYS A 121 15.88 -12.12 -1.11
N ARG A 122 15.44 -10.87 -0.92
CA ARG A 122 16.20 -9.64 -1.21
C ARG A 122 17.27 -9.30 -0.17
N ASN A 123 17.37 -10.07 0.92
CA ASN A 123 18.16 -9.72 2.11
C ASN A 123 17.92 -8.26 2.53
N SER A 124 16.65 -7.91 2.71
CA SER A 124 16.19 -6.54 2.80
C SER A 124 15.25 -6.29 3.98
N ARG A 125 14.97 -5.02 4.25
CA ARG A 125 14.14 -4.56 5.37
C ARG A 125 13.61 -3.15 5.12
N GLN A 126 12.67 -2.72 5.97
CA GLN A 126 12.22 -1.33 6.00
C GLN A 126 13.42 -0.37 6.14
N GLY A 127 13.41 0.72 5.38
CA GLY A 127 14.40 1.79 5.49
C GLY A 127 15.78 1.45 4.95
N LYS A 128 15.98 0.29 4.30
CA LYS A 128 17.29 -0.11 3.74
C LYS A 128 17.89 0.94 2.80
N TYR A 129 17.06 1.66 2.05
CA TYR A 129 17.47 2.71 1.12
C TYR A 129 16.88 4.08 1.49
N ALA A 130 16.28 4.22 2.66
CA ALA A 130 15.77 5.51 3.10
C ALA A 130 16.94 6.47 3.38
N PRO A 131 16.92 7.70 2.86
CA PRO A 131 17.92 8.70 3.21
C PRO A 131 17.85 9.01 4.71
N LEU A 132 19.03 9.19 5.32
CA LEU A 132 19.21 9.52 6.74
C LEU A 132 18.47 10.80 7.15
#